data_AF-A0A3A6QZ52-F1
#
_entry.id   AF-A0A3A6QZ52-F1
#
_cell.length_a   1.000
_cell.length_b   1.000
_cell.length_c   1.000
_cell.angle_alpha   90.00
_cell.angle_beta   90.00
_cell.angle_gamma   90.00
#
_symmetry.space_group_name_H-M   'P 1'
#
loop_
_entity.id
_entity.type
_entity.pdbx_description
1 polymer ?
#
loop_
_entity_poly.entity_id
_entity_poly.type
_entity_poly.pdbx_seq_one_letter_code
_entity_poly.pdbx_strand_id
1 'polypeptide(L)'
;MNFIDCVYNNTFLKTIFPKGVTDLVFMAHIGLNPESEFSLNIHTKQKPSREVPKWGVWGVNYDTVVITMLGTGIDHIQISDWNKIGYSILRCESLNGKFRLETVGEDWAVAFTFKTLTFQQCRTYRS
;
A
#
# COMPACT_ATOMS: atom_id res chain seq x y z
N MET A 1 -9.03 -8.87 5.45
CA MET A 1 -8.17 -9.63 4.49
C MET A 1 -6.79 -9.00 4.45
N ASN A 2 -5.75 -9.66 3.91
CA ASN A 2 -4.50 -8.94 3.64
C ASN A 2 -4.71 -7.98 2.46
N PHE A 3 -4.11 -6.79 2.50
CA PHE A 3 -4.31 -5.82 1.42
C PHE A 3 -3.80 -6.34 0.07
N ILE A 4 -2.76 -7.17 0.05
CA ILE A 4 -2.26 -7.67 -1.25
C ILE A 4 -3.32 -8.50 -1.97
N ASP A 5 -4.28 -9.10 -1.25
CA ASP A 5 -5.36 -9.88 -1.83
C ASP A 5 -6.43 -9.03 -2.52
N CYS A 6 -6.56 -7.74 -2.16
CA CYS A 6 -7.45 -6.81 -2.86
C CYS A 6 -6.78 -6.14 -4.08
N VAL A 7 -5.50 -6.44 -4.33
CA VAL A 7 -4.70 -5.84 -5.40
C VAL A 7 -4.71 -6.75 -6.64
N TYR A 8 -5.13 -6.23 -7.78
CA TYR A 8 -5.00 -6.89 -9.08
C TYR A 8 -3.54 -6.93 -9.52
N ASN A 9 -3.18 -7.95 -10.31
CA ASN A 9 -1.80 -8.19 -10.77
C ASN A 9 -0.78 -8.39 -9.63
N ASN A 10 -1.22 -8.96 -8.51
CA ASN A 10 -0.42 -9.14 -7.29
C ASN A 10 0.53 -10.35 -7.28
N THR A 11 0.67 -11.12 -8.37
CA THR A 11 1.52 -12.34 -8.39
C THR A 11 2.93 -12.04 -7.90
N PHE A 12 3.53 -10.93 -8.35
CA PHE A 12 4.82 -10.49 -7.85
C PHE A 12 4.78 -10.17 -6.35
N LEU A 13 3.78 -9.45 -5.85
CA LEU A 13 3.66 -9.17 -4.42
C LEU A 13 3.55 -10.44 -3.59
N LYS A 14 2.73 -11.41 -4.01
CA LYS A 14 2.57 -12.71 -3.34
C LYS A 14 3.87 -13.52 -3.31
N THR A 15 4.74 -13.34 -4.29
CA THR A 15 6.03 -14.03 -4.28
C THR A 15 7.04 -13.45 -3.30
N ILE A 16 7.01 -12.14 -3.04
CA ILE A 16 7.93 -11.47 -2.11
C ILE A 16 7.34 -11.36 -0.69
N PHE A 17 6.02 -11.31 -0.57
CA PHE A 17 5.24 -11.27 0.67
C PHE A 17 4.19 -12.39 0.67
N PRO A 18 4.59 -13.68 0.78
CA PRO A 18 3.69 -14.82 0.66
C PRO A 18 2.66 -14.91 1.79
N LYS A 19 2.96 -14.33 2.95
CA LYS A 19 2.02 -14.21 4.08
C LYS A 19 1.26 -12.87 4.06
N GLY A 20 1.38 -12.12 2.98
CA GLY A 20 0.93 -10.75 2.92
C GLY A 20 1.91 -9.76 3.57
N VAL A 21 1.53 -8.49 3.54
CA VAL A 21 2.20 -7.45 4.32
C VAL A 21 1.50 -7.36 5.67
N THR A 22 2.22 -7.73 6.72
CA THR A 22 1.72 -7.88 8.09
C THR A 22 2.31 -6.85 9.04
N ASP A 23 3.46 -6.28 8.68
CA ASP A 23 4.09 -5.23 9.47
C ASP A 23 3.36 -3.89 9.26
N LEU A 24 3.66 -2.93 10.14
CA LEU A 24 3.17 -1.57 10.00
C LEU A 24 3.64 -0.99 8.66
N VAL A 25 2.76 -0.22 8.02
CA VAL A 25 3.05 0.45 6.76
C VAL A 25 2.83 1.94 6.89
N PHE A 26 3.49 2.68 6.02
CA PHE A 26 3.27 4.11 5.86
C PHE A 26 2.54 4.34 4.52
N MET A 27 1.29 4.79 4.60
CA MET A 27 0.48 5.11 3.43
C MET A 27 0.84 6.52 2.95
N ALA A 28 1.35 6.65 1.73
CA ALA A 28 1.88 7.91 1.23
C ALA A 28 1.55 8.11 -0.24
N HIS A 29 1.86 9.32 -0.72
CA HIS A 29 1.73 9.73 -2.11
C HIS A 29 0.35 9.34 -2.68
N ILE A 30 -0.65 10.13 -2.26
CA ILE A 30 -2.02 10.05 -2.76
C ILE A 30 -2.13 11.03 -3.92
N GLY A 31 -2.33 10.51 -5.12
CA GLY A 31 -2.59 11.30 -6.31
C GLY A 31 -4.02 11.07 -6.77
N LEU A 32 -4.77 12.13 -7.06
CA LEU A 32 -6.11 12.04 -7.64
C LEU A 32 -6.02 12.44 -9.11
N ASN A 33 -6.49 11.57 -9.97
CA ASN A 33 -6.41 11.71 -11.41
C ASN A 33 -7.82 11.87 -12.00
N PRO A 34 -7.95 12.32 -13.27
CA PRO A 34 -9.22 12.32 -13.98
C PRO A 34 -9.91 10.94 -13.97
N GLU A 35 -11.20 10.91 -14.29
CA GLU A 35 -11.96 9.66 -14.49
C GLU A 35 -12.04 8.74 -13.25
N SER A 36 -12.05 9.34 -12.05
CA SER A 36 -12.14 8.60 -10.78
C SER A 36 -10.96 7.64 -10.54
N GLU A 37 -9.80 7.95 -11.12
CA GLU A 37 -8.55 7.24 -10.88
C GLU A 37 -7.75 7.88 -9.74
N PHE A 38 -6.93 7.07 -9.06
CA PHE A 38 -6.02 7.54 -8.04
C PHE A 38 -4.74 6.71 -7.99
N SER A 39 -3.62 7.33 -7.63
CA SER A 39 -2.38 6.62 -7.31
C SER A 39 -2.18 6.57 -5.80
N LEU A 40 -1.68 5.43 -5.32
CA LEU A 40 -1.36 5.24 -3.91
C LEU A 40 -0.02 4.50 -3.76
N ASN A 41 0.82 4.97 -2.86
CA ASN A 41 2.02 4.26 -2.43
C ASN A 41 1.85 3.72 -1.01
N ILE A 42 2.30 2.48 -0.80
CA ILE A 42 2.40 1.87 0.53
C ILE A 42 3.85 1.51 0.78
N HIS A 43 4.40 2.08 1.85
CA HIS A 43 5.78 1.87 2.25
C HIS A 43 5.79 0.84 3.38
N THR A 44 6.54 -0.24 3.21
CA THR A 44 6.71 -1.26 4.24
C THR A 44 8.18 -1.49 4.53
N LYS A 45 8.49 -1.61 5.83
CA LYS A 45 9.80 -2.08 6.32
C LYS A 45 9.83 -3.59 6.55
N GLN A 46 8.79 -4.31 6.09
CA GLN A 46 8.80 -5.76 6.10
C GLN A 46 9.85 -6.27 5.11
N LYS A 47 10.79 -7.07 5.63
CA LYS A 47 11.78 -7.74 4.79
C LYS A 47 11.08 -8.69 3.80
N PRO A 48 11.34 -8.57 2.49
CA PRO A 48 10.88 -9.56 1.51
C PRO A 48 11.35 -10.97 1.88
N SER A 49 10.47 -11.96 1.70
CA SER A 49 10.80 -13.38 1.93
C SER A 49 11.83 -13.94 0.95
N ARG A 50 12.01 -13.26 -0.19
CA ARG A 50 13.01 -13.57 -1.22
C ARG A 50 13.69 -12.30 -1.68
N GLU A 51 14.98 -12.42 -2.00
CA GLU A 51 15.72 -11.32 -2.58
C GLU A 51 15.29 -11.06 -4.02
N VAL A 52 15.28 -9.79 -4.40
CA VAL A 52 15.04 -9.35 -5.77
C VAL A 52 16.38 -8.77 -6.25
N PRO A 53 17.09 -9.43 -7.19
CA PRO A 53 18.47 -9.08 -7.52
C PRO A 53 18.70 -7.59 -7.84
N LYS A 54 17.74 -6.94 -8.50
CA LYS A 54 17.83 -5.51 -8.87
C LYS A 54 17.76 -4.53 -7.69
N TRP A 55 17.37 -4.97 -6.48
CA TRP A 55 17.24 -4.11 -5.30
C TRP A 55 18.50 -4.09 -4.41
N GLY A 56 19.43 -5.02 -4.63
CA GLY A 56 20.58 -5.22 -3.75
C GLY A 56 20.21 -5.95 -2.46
N VAL A 57 20.98 -5.71 -1.40
CA VAL A 57 20.90 -6.44 -0.12
C VAL A 57 20.06 -5.67 0.90
N TRP A 58 19.12 -6.37 1.55
CA TRP A 58 18.29 -5.81 2.63
C TRP A 58 19.14 -5.33 3.80
N GLY A 59 18.86 -4.14 4.33
CA GLY A 59 19.62 -3.49 5.41
C GLY A 59 20.94 -2.83 4.95
N VAL A 60 21.35 -3.06 3.70
CA VAL A 60 22.56 -2.45 3.12
C VAL A 60 22.19 -1.47 2.01
N ASN A 61 21.47 -1.92 1.00
CA ASN A 61 21.06 -1.06 -0.12
C ASN A 61 19.65 -0.47 0.09
N TYR A 62 18.78 -1.18 0.81
CA TYR A 62 17.43 -0.74 1.11
C TYR A 62 16.92 -1.36 2.40
N ASP A 63 16.04 -0.65 3.09
CA ASP A 63 15.29 -1.12 4.27
C ASP A 63 13.78 -0.90 4.13
N THR A 64 13.35 -0.34 3.00
CA THR A 64 11.97 -0.02 2.71
C THR A 64 11.61 -0.44 1.30
N VAL A 65 10.45 -1.11 1.15
CA VAL A 65 9.82 -1.40 -0.13
C VAL A 65 8.60 -0.50 -0.28
N VAL A 66 8.53 0.23 -1.38
CA VAL A 66 7.36 1.03 -1.79
C VAL A 66 6.58 0.24 -2.81
N ILE A 67 5.32 -0.06 -2.50
CA ILE A 67 4.37 -0.70 -3.39
C ILE A 67 3.53 0.41 -4.02
N THR A 68 3.76 0.67 -5.30
CA THR A 68 3.00 1.66 -6.08
C THR A 68 1.83 1.00 -6.76
N MET A 69 0.66 1.60 -6.61
CA MET A 69 -0.60 1.10 -7.14
C MET A 69 -1.39 2.21 -7.80
N LEU A 70 -2.22 1.81 -8.75
CA LEU A 70 -3.22 2.65 -9.40
C LEU A 70 -4.59 2.06 -9.10
N GLY A 71 -5.50 2.86 -8.55
CA GLY A 71 -6.88 2.46 -8.31
C GLY A 71 -7.86 3.24 -9.16
N THR A 72 -9.05 2.66 -9.33
CA THR A 72 -10.12 3.24 -10.15
C THR A 72 -11.46 3.14 -9.45
N GLY A 73 -12.40 3.99 -9.87
CA GLY A 73 -13.75 4.03 -9.30
C GLY A 73 -13.73 4.44 -7.83
N ILE A 74 -12.94 5.46 -7.51
CA ILE A 74 -12.92 6.06 -6.18
C ILE A 74 -14.29 6.62 -5.82
N ASP A 75 -14.77 6.25 -4.63
CA ASP A 75 -16.10 6.59 -4.13
C ASP A 75 -16.03 7.54 -2.93
N HIS A 76 -15.08 7.27 -2.04
CA HIS A 76 -14.88 8.06 -0.83
C HIS A 76 -13.40 8.10 -0.45
N ILE A 77 -12.97 9.26 0.04
CA ILE A 77 -11.65 9.49 0.60
C ILE A 77 -11.83 10.23 1.91
N GLN A 78 -11.17 9.75 2.94
CA GLN A 78 -11.06 10.43 4.22
C GLN A 78 -9.58 10.56 4.56
N ILE A 79 -9.15 11.79 4.83
CA ILE A 79 -7.81 12.10 5.32
C ILE A 79 -7.97 13.08 6.47
N SER A 80 -7.44 12.75 7.65
CA SER A 80 -7.38 13.64 8.81
C SER A 80 -5.96 13.73 9.35
N ASP A 81 -5.56 14.94 9.76
CA ASP A 81 -4.28 15.24 10.40
C ASP A 81 -3.06 14.67 9.66
N TRP A 82 -3.02 14.88 8.34
CA TRP A 82 -1.99 14.33 7.44
C TRP A 82 -0.55 14.63 7.88
N ASN A 83 -0.32 15.78 8.52
CA ASN A 83 1.00 16.16 9.03
C ASN A 83 1.52 15.24 10.15
N LYS A 84 0.65 14.42 10.75
CA LYS A 84 0.97 13.48 11.82
C LYS A 84 1.03 12.03 11.35
N ILE A 85 0.84 11.79 10.05
CA ILE A 85 0.81 10.45 9.48
C ILE A 85 2.07 9.66 9.85
N GLY A 86 1.88 8.39 10.17
CA GLY A 86 2.95 7.51 10.62
C GLY A 86 2.75 6.08 10.13
N TYR A 87 3.64 5.19 10.59
CA TYR A 87 3.49 3.77 10.33
C TYR A 87 2.33 3.22 11.18
N SER A 88 1.38 2.54 10.55
CA SER A 88 0.29 1.87 11.27
C SER A 88 -0.19 0.62 10.52
N ILE A 89 -1.12 -0.10 11.14
CA ILE A 89 -1.73 -1.30 10.57
C ILE A 89 -2.62 -0.88 9.40
N LEU A 90 -2.35 -1.47 8.24
CA LEU A 90 -3.20 -1.36 7.08
C LEU A 90 -4.30 -2.42 7.11
N ARG A 91 -5.55 -1.97 7.12
CA ARG A 91 -6.70 -2.86 7.04
C ARG A 91 -7.33 -2.76 5.67
N CYS A 92 -7.72 -3.90 5.16
CA CYS A 92 -8.46 -4.02 3.91
C CYS A 92 -9.71 -4.86 4.12
N GLU A 93 -10.82 -4.35 3.59
CA GLU A 93 -12.15 -4.94 3.68
C GLU A 93 -12.84 -4.88 2.31
N SER A 94 -13.69 -5.85 2.03
CA SER A 94 -14.57 -5.85 0.86
C SER A 94 -15.97 -5.42 1.29
N LEU A 95 -16.52 -4.40 0.63
CA LEU A 95 -17.81 -3.78 0.95
C LEU A 95 -18.64 -3.70 -0.34
N ASN A 96 -19.67 -4.54 -0.48
CA ASN A 96 -20.67 -4.45 -1.56
C ASN A 96 -20.07 -4.28 -2.98
N GLY A 97 -19.05 -5.08 -3.33
CA GLY A 97 -18.39 -5.01 -4.65
C GLY A 97 -17.36 -3.88 -4.80
N LYS A 98 -17.03 -3.18 -3.72
CA LYS A 98 -15.92 -2.24 -3.59
C LYS A 98 -14.94 -2.75 -2.53
N PHE A 99 -13.75 -2.16 -2.49
CA PHE A 99 -12.80 -2.34 -1.41
C PHE A 99 -12.69 -1.08 -0.59
N ARG A 100 -12.43 -1.26 0.71
CA ARG A 100 -12.02 -0.21 1.62
C ARG A 100 -10.64 -0.50 2.16
N LEU A 101 -9.76 0.49 2.05
CA LEU A 101 -8.40 0.44 2.56
C LEU A 101 -8.27 1.54 3.60
N GLU A 102 -7.84 1.19 4.82
CA GLU A 102 -7.69 2.15 5.91
C GLU A 102 -6.37 1.96 6.67
N THR A 103 -5.87 3.07 7.18
CA THR A 103 -4.82 3.12 8.20
C THR A 103 -5.16 4.23 9.18
N VAL A 104 -4.99 3.95 10.48
CA VAL A 104 -5.41 4.84 11.57
C VAL A 104 -4.30 4.90 12.61
N GLY A 105 -3.92 6.11 13.02
CA GLY A 105 -3.04 6.36 14.16
C GLY A 105 -3.82 6.85 15.37
N GLU A 106 -3.10 7.40 16.35
CA GLU A 106 -3.73 7.96 17.55
C GLU A 106 -4.59 9.19 17.24
N ASP A 107 -4.10 10.06 16.35
CA ASP A 107 -4.70 11.36 16.06
C ASP A 107 -4.69 11.70 14.57
N TRP A 108 -4.65 10.68 13.70
CA TRP A 108 -4.73 10.79 12.26
C TRP A 108 -5.40 9.55 11.65
N ALA A 109 -5.98 9.70 10.46
CA ALA A 109 -6.59 8.61 9.74
C ALA A 109 -6.53 8.84 8.23
N VAL A 110 -6.38 7.74 7.48
CA VAL A 110 -6.49 7.73 6.02
C VAL A 110 -7.34 6.54 5.61
N ALA A 111 -8.39 6.78 4.84
CA ALA A 111 -9.23 5.73 4.29
C ALA A 111 -9.67 6.03 2.86
N PHE A 112 -9.76 4.97 2.06
CA PHE A 112 -10.23 5.00 0.68
C PHE A 112 -11.28 3.93 0.47
N THR A 113 -12.37 4.27 -0.22
CA THR A 113 -13.33 3.32 -0.77
C THR A 113 -13.27 3.40 -2.29
N PHE A 114 -13.02 2.28 -2.96
CA PHE A 114 -12.77 2.22 -4.41
C PHE A 114 -13.20 0.90 -5.03
N LYS A 115 -13.29 0.82 -6.37
CA LYS A 115 -13.66 -0.42 -7.07
C LYS A 115 -12.48 -1.36 -7.26
N THR A 116 -11.37 -0.87 -7.80
CA THR A 116 -10.19 -1.70 -8.08
C THR A 116 -8.91 -1.00 -7.65
N LEU A 117 -7.89 -1.80 -7.33
CA LEU A 117 -6.53 -1.35 -7.05
C LEU A 117 -5.57 -2.30 -7.75
N THR A 118 -4.71 -1.78 -8.61
CA THR A 118 -3.85 -2.58 -9.49
C THR A 118 -2.39 -2.29 -9.19
N PHE A 119 -1.62 -3.35 -8.95
CA PHE A 119 -0.18 -3.27 -8.75
C PHE A 119 0.51 -2.71 -10.00
N GLN A 120 1.37 -1.71 -9.81
CA GLN A 120 2.16 -1.11 -10.89
C GLN A 120 3.61 -1.56 -10.79
N GLN A 121 4.25 -1.29 -9.64
CA GLN A 121 5.66 -1.58 -9.44
C GLN A 121 6.03 -1.55 -7.96
N CYS A 122 7.22 -2.07 -7.67
CA CYS A 122 7.90 -1.85 -6.40
C CYS A 122 9.14 -1.00 -6.61
N ARG A 123 9.33 -0.02 -5.73
CA ARG A 123 10.58 0.76 -5.59
C ARG A 123 11.19 0.45 -4.23
N THR A 124 12.48 0.71 -4.08
CA THR A 124 13.20 0.50 -2.82
C THR A 124 14.04 1.71 -2.50
N TYR A 125 14.18 2.02 -1.22
CA TYR A 125 15.10 3.03 -0.73
C TYR A 125 15.61 2.64 0.65
N ARG A 126 16.63 3.37 1.10
CA ARG A 126 17.14 3.29 2.47
C ARG A 126 16.72 4.55 3.22
N SER A 127 15.98 4.37 4.31
CA SER A 127 15.57 5.44 5.23
C SER A 127 16.56 5.68 6.36
#